data_AF-A0A4Q1SJG7-F1
#
_entry.id   AF-A0A4Q1SJG7-F1
#
_cell.length_a   1.000
_cell.length_b   1.000
_cell.length_c   1.000
_cell.angle_alpha   90.00
_cell.angle_beta   90.00
_cell.angle_gamma   90.00
#
_symmetry.space_group_name_H-M   'P 1'
#
loop_
_entity.id
_entity.type
_entity.pdbx_description
1 polymer ?
#
loop_
_entity_poly.entity_id
_entity_poly.type
_entity_poly.pdbx_seq_one_letter_code
_entity_poly.pdbx_strand_id
1 'polypeptide(L)'
;MGTIAVALMMAASPLSLFAASADLGSNTGPSAAEIMSKAQSQARAEHKNILLDFGASWCGNCRLYDRFLADPQMHAILSRAFVFVTMDSGERTGDAKHANTPGAVDFESSIGGKGAGFPWLVMLDAGGKPIVTSDRPDPKSEGGKNNIGYPVAPEEVDWFVEMLRRAAPQLNQQDLTSVHAWLTARAAPLLRH
;
A
#
# COMPACT_ATOMS: atom_id res chain seq x y z
N MET A 1 71.33 -24.07 28.36
CA MET A 1 71.31 -23.31 29.63
C MET A 1 71.00 -21.86 29.27
N GLY A 2 69.88 -21.30 29.74
CA GLY A 2 69.50 -19.92 29.42
C GLY A 2 68.00 -19.70 29.48
N THR A 3 67.46 -19.65 30.70
CA THR A 3 66.10 -19.23 31.04
C THR A 3 65.87 -17.74 30.68
N ILE A 4 64.78 -17.43 29.99
CA ILE A 4 64.22 -16.07 29.95
C ILE A 4 62.77 -16.14 30.40
N ALA A 5 62.50 -15.42 31.50
CA ALA A 5 61.21 -15.31 32.14
C ALA A 5 60.21 -14.55 31.26
N VAL A 6 59.02 -15.12 31.06
CA VAL A 6 57.89 -14.43 30.46
C VAL A 6 57.15 -13.69 31.57
N ALA A 7 57.25 -12.36 31.56
CA ALA A 7 56.50 -11.49 32.45
C ALA A 7 55.03 -11.45 32.04
N LEU A 8 54.17 -11.84 32.99
CA LEU A 8 52.72 -11.80 32.91
C LEU A 8 52.24 -10.35 32.99
N MET A 9 51.75 -9.78 31.89
CA MET A 9 50.96 -8.54 31.91
C MET A 9 49.47 -8.89 31.84
N MET A 10 48.79 -8.72 32.97
CA MET A 10 47.34 -8.78 33.06
C MET A 10 46.75 -7.51 32.42
N ALA A 11 46.09 -7.67 31.27
CA ALA A 11 45.18 -6.65 30.74
C ALA A 11 43.77 -6.98 31.22
N ALA A 12 43.28 -6.23 32.20
CA ALA A 12 41.88 -6.28 32.60
C ALA A 12 41.03 -5.57 31.54
N SER A 13 40.34 -6.33 30.69
CA SER A 13 39.34 -5.80 29.77
C SER A 13 38.04 -5.50 30.52
N PRO A 14 37.46 -4.29 30.39
CA PRO A 14 36.15 -4.03 30.95
C PRO A 14 35.09 -4.82 30.18
N LEU A 15 34.33 -5.67 30.88
CA LEU A 15 33.11 -6.27 30.36
C LEU A 15 32.12 -5.14 30.08
N SER A 16 31.98 -4.77 28.80
CA SER A 16 30.85 -3.97 28.34
C SER A 16 29.58 -4.79 28.54
N LEU A 17 28.80 -4.45 29.57
CA LEU A 17 27.42 -4.86 29.70
C LEU A 17 26.62 -4.24 28.55
N PHE A 18 26.40 -5.02 27.50
CA PHE A 18 25.30 -4.75 26.59
C PHE A 18 23.99 -4.96 27.37
N ALA A 19 23.37 -3.86 27.78
CA ALA A 19 21.98 -3.88 28.19
C ALA A 19 21.15 -4.29 26.98
N ALA A 20 20.65 -5.53 26.98
CA ALA A 20 19.61 -5.94 26.07
C ALA A 20 18.33 -5.19 26.46
N SER A 21 17.96 -4.19 25.69
CA SER A 21 16.64 -3.58 25.79
C SER A 21 15.61 -4.64 25.43
N ALA A 22 14.76 -4.97 26.40
CA ALA A 22 13.60 -5.83 26.18
C ALA A 22 12.56 -5.05 25.37
N ASP A 23 12.38 -5.42 24.10
CA ASP A 23 11.23 -5.00 23.30
C ASP A 23 9.98 -5.68 23.85
N LEU A 24 9.33 -5.01 24.81
CA LEU A 24 8.03 -5.40 25.33
C LEU A 24 6.95 -4.62 24.58
N GLY A 25 6.36 -5.28 23.59
CA GLY A 25 5.03 -4.94 23.06
C GLY A 25 4.98 -3.82 22.04
N SER A 26 5.33 -4.12 20.79
CA SER A 26 4.98 -3.31 19.62
C SER A 26 4.07 -4.14 18.73
N ASN A 27 2.99 -3.58 18.17
CA ASN A 27 2.31 -4.19 17.03
C ASN A 27 3.30 -4.14 15.86
N THR A 28 3.96 -5.28 15.60
CA THR A 28 5.31 -5.43 15.04
C THR A 28 5.43 -5.26 13.51
N GLY A 29 4.67 -4.35 12.90
CA GLY A 29 4.80 -4.00 11.49
C GLY A 29 5.52 -2.66 11.27
N PRO A 30 6.06 -2.39 10.07
CA PRO A 30 6.55 -1.06 9.73
C PRO A 30 5.41 -0.05 9.81
N SER A 31 5.72 1.16 10.28
CA SER A 31 4.77 2.28 10.30
C SER A 31 4.44 2.77 8.90
N ALA A 32 3.32 3.49 8.77
CA ALA A 32 2.93 4.16 7.52
C ALA A 32 4.04 5.09 7.00
N ALA A 33 4.76 5.77 7.90
CA ALA A 33 5.88 6.64 7.56
C ALA A 33 7.05 5.86 6.94
N GLU A 34 7.41 4.71 7.51
CA GLU A 34 8.48 3.84 6.98
C GLU A 34 8.10 3.23 5.63
N ILE A 35 6.85 2.76 5.50
CA ILE A 35 6.29 2.23 4.24
C ILE A 35 6.34 3.32 3.16
N MET A 36 5.85 4.53 3.44
CA MET A 36 5.86 5.64 2.49
C MET A 36 7.27 6.06 2.12
N SER A 37 8.19 6.15 3.08
CA SER A 37 9.59 6.49 2.82
C SER A 37 10.23 5.51 1.83
N LYS A 38 10.01 4.20 2.05
CA LYS A 38 10.48 3.14 1.15
C LYS A 38 9.85 3.25 -0.23
N ALA A 39 8.52 3.43 -0.29
CA ALA A 39 7.79 3.53 -1.55
C ALA A 39 8.22 4.75 -2.38
N GLN A 40 8.39 5.92 -1.74
CA GLN A 40 8.88 7.14 -2.38
C GLN A 40 10.32 6.96 -2.90
N SER A 41 11.19 6.31 -2.14
CA SER A 41 12.55 6.01 -2.58
C SER A 41 12.55 5.14 -3.83
N GLN A 42 11.78 4.05 -3.82
CA GLN A 42 11.65 3.15 -4.97
C GLN A 42 11.01 3.84 -6.17
N ALA A 43 9.92 4.58 -5.97
CA ALA A 43 9.22 5.32 -7.01
C ALA A 43 10.15 6.32 -7.71
N ARG A 44 11.00 7.03 -6.96
CA ARG A 44 12.01 7.93 -7.52
C ARG A 44 13.08 7.19 -8.32
N ALA A 45 13.59 6.07 -7.80
CA ALA A 45 14.63 5.28 -8.46
C ALA A 45 14.12 4.64 -9.77
N GLU A 46 12.86 4.24 -9.80
CA GLU A 46 12.24 3.56 -10.95
C GLU A 46 11.47 4.51 -11.88
N HIS A 47 11.42 5.81 -11.57
CA HIS A 47 10.63 6.81 -12.28
C HIS A 47 9.14 6.44 -12.39
N LYS A 48 8.58 5.93 -11.29
CA LYS A 48 7.19 5.49 -11.15
C LYS A 48 6.42 6.38 -10.19
N ASN A 49 5.09 6.29 -10.27
CA ASN A 49 4.20 6.79 -9.24
C ASN A 49 3.91 5.70 -8.20
N ILE A 50 3.11 6.00 -7.18
CA ILE A 50 2.74 5.05 -6.13
C ILE A 50 1.24 4.76 -6.27
N LEU A 51 0.88 3.49 -6.33
CA LEU A 51 -0.50 3.02 -6.22
C LEU A 51 -0.66 2.47 -4.81
N LEU A 52 -1.31 3.25 -3.95
CA LEU A 52 -1.52 2.92 -2.55
C LEU A 52 -2.98 2.51 -2.34
N ASP A 53 -3.21 1.39 -1.67
CA ASP A 53 -4.52 0.98 -1.20
C ASP A 53 -4.58 0.87 0.33
N PHE A 54 -5.71 1.28 0.89
CA PHE A 54 -6.04 1.10 2.30
C PHE A 54 -7.11 0.04 2.43
N GLY A 55 -6.94 -0.83 3.42
CA GLY A 55 -7.81 -1.98 3.61
C GLY A 55 -7.85 -2.53 5.03
N ALA A 56 -8.27 -3.79 5.09
CA ALA A 56 -8.26 -4.61 6.27
C ALA A 56 -8.35 -6.10 5.89
N SER A 57 -7.84 -6.97 6.75
CA SER A 57 -7.80 -8.44 6.60
C SER A 57 -9.17 -9.06 6.29
N TRP A 58 -10.25 -8.52 6.88
CA TRP A 58 -11.61 -9.03 6.71
C TRP A 58 -12.26 -8.59 5.40
N CYS A 59 -11.70 -7.60 4.69
CA CYS A 59 -12.28 -6.97 3.50
C CYS A 59 -12.25 -7.90 2.27
N GLY A 60 -13.43 -8.33 1.81
CA GLY A 60 -13.57 -9.19 0.63
C GLY A 60 -13.15 -8.51 -0.69
N ASN A 61 -13.52 -7.24 -0.85
CA ASN A 61 -13.17 -6.45 -2.04
C ASN A 61 -11.67 -6.15 -2.11
N CYS A 62 -11.00 -6.00 -0.97
CA CYS A 62 -9.54 -5.83 -0.91
C CYS A 62 -8.83 -7.07 -1.46
N ARG A 63 -9.28 -8.28 -1.08
CA ARG A 63 -8.76 -9.53 -1.66
C ARG A 63 -9.05 -9.69 -3.16
N LEU A 64 -10.13 -9.09 -3.68
CA LEU A 64 -10.38 -9.05 -5.13
C LEU A 64 -9.38 -8.12 -5.83
N TYR A 65 -9.12 -6.96 -5.24
CA TYR A 65 -8.14 -5.99 -5.73
C TYR A 65 -6.71 -6.56 -5.71
N ASP A 66 -6.31 -7.26 -4.65
CA ASP A 66 -5.01 -7.94 -4.58
C ASP A 66 -4.84 -8.96 -5.72
N ARG A 67 -5.89 -9.75 -5.99
CA ARG A 67 -5.88 -10.72 -7.10
C ARG A 67 -5.80 -10.03 -8.45
N PHE A 68 -6.42 -8.87 -8.60
CA PHE A 68 -6.31 -8.07 -9.82
C PHE A 68 -4.87 -7.56 -10.03
N LEU A 69 -4.23 -7.01 -9.00
CA LEU A 69 -2.83 -6.57 -9.08
C LEU A 69 -1.83 -7.71 -9.26
N ALA A 70 -2.19 -8.92 -8.82
CA ALA A 70 -1.39 -10.13 -8.96
C ALA A 70 -1.64 -10.90 -10.27
N ASP A 71 -2.71 -10.60 -11.01
CA ASP A 71 -2.96 -11.21 -12.32
C ASP A 71 -1.78 -10.91 -13.26
N PRO A 72 -1.17 -11.90 -13.93
CA PRO A 72 0.06 -11.68 -14.70
C PRO A 72 -0.06 -10.60 -15.78
N GLN A 73 -1.22 -10.50 -16.44
CA GLN A 73 -1.44 -9.50 -17.48
C GLN A 73 -1.56 -8.10 -16.87
N MET A 74 -2.33 -7.97 -15.79
CA MET A 74 -2.55 -6.68 -15.13
C MET A 74 -1.28 -6.20 -14.41
N HIS A 75 -0.59 -7.10 -13.73
CA HIS A 75 0.71 -6.83 -13.11
C HIS A 75 1.72 -6.32 -14.13
N ALA A 76 1.83 -6.98 -15.29
CA ALA A 76 2.77 -6.56 -16.34
C ALA A 76 2.46 -5.17 -16.90
N ILE A 77 1.18 -4.76 -16.93
CA ILE A 77 0.79 -3.43 -17.38
C ILE A 77 1.05 -2.38 -16.29
N LEU A 78 0.48 -2.60 -15.10
CA LEU A 78 0.42 -1.61 -14.02
C LEU A 78 1.77 -1.38 -13.34
N SER A 79 2.59 -2.43 -13.18
CA SER A 79 3.91 -2.32 -12.53
C SER A 79 4.92 -1.51 -13.34
N ARG A 80 4.67 -1.23 -14.63
CA ARG A 80 5.48 -0.28 -15.42
C ARG A 80 5.30 1.16 -14.95
N ALA A 81 4.15 1.48 -14.33
CA ALA A 81 3.81 2.83 -13.93
C ALA A 81 3.85 3.06 -12.42
N PHE A 82 3.67 2.01 -11.62
CA PHE A 82 3.47 2.14 -10.19
C PHE A 82 4.37 1.23 -9.35
N VAL A 83 4.74 1.74 -8.18
CA VAL A 83 5.08 0.95 -7.01
C VAL A 83 3.78 0.67 -6.25
N PHE A 84 3.48 -0.60 -6.00
CA PHE A 84 2.28 -1.00 -5.25
C PHE A 84 2.55 -0.97 -3.75
N VAL A 85 1.62 -0.39 -2.98
CA VAL A 85 1.72 -0.25 -1.54
C VAL A 85 0.35 -0.52 -0.93
N THR A 86 0.31 -1.26 0.18
CA THR A 86 -0.91 -1.54 0.92
C THR A 86 -0.71 -1.14 2.38
N MET A 87 -1.76 -0.59 3.00
CA MET A 87 -1.79 -0.31 4.43
C MET A 87 -3.12 -0.77 5.04
N ASP A 88 -3.05 -1.42 6.19
CA ASP A 88 -4.25 -1.76 6.95
C ASP A 88 -4.64 -0.59 7.85
N SER A 89 -5.82 0.00 7.62
CA SER A 89 -6.41 1.06 8.45
C SER A 89 -7.77 0.68 9.03
N GLY A 90 -8.33 -0.46 8.64
CA GLY A 90 -9.67 -0.90 9.00
C GLY A 90 -9.76 -2.14 9.90
N GLU A 91 -8.68 -2.59 10.54
CA GLU A 91 -8.73 -3.79 11.37
C GLU A 91 -9.70 -3.67 12.55
N ARG A 92 -10.34 -4.80 12.89
CA ARG A 92 -11.35 -4.82 13.96
C ARG A 92 -10.69 -4.66 15.32
N THR A 93 -11.25 -3.78 16.14
CA THR A 93 -10.86 -3.68 17.55
C THR A 93 -11.03 -5.04 18.24
N GLY A 94 -9.97 -5.52 18.90
CA GLY A 94 -9.97 -6.80 19.62
C GLY A 94 -9.57 -8.01 18.78
N ASP A 95 -9.24 -7.85 17.48
CA ASP A 95 -8.56 -8.92 16.73
C ASP A 95 -7.11 -9.04 17.23
N ALA A 96 -6.76 -10.21 17.77
CA ALA A 96 -5.41 -10.48 18.28
C ALA A 96 -4.42 -10.91 17.19
N LYS A 97 -4.89 -11.15 15.96
CA LYS A 97 -4.09 -11.66 14.84
C LYS A 97 -3.77 -10.61 13.80
N HIS A 98 -4.62 -9.60 13.66
CA HIS A 98 -4.49 -8.54 12.67
C HIS A 98 -4.50 -7.19 13.37
N ALA A 99 -3.62 -6.30 12.95
CA ALA A 99 -3.49 -4.97 13.49
C ALA A 99 -3.35 -3.97 12.35
N ASN A 100 -3.89 -2.76 12.54
CA ASN A 100 -3.64 -1.67 11.63
C ASN A 100 -2.13 -1.43 11.51
N THR A 101 -1.71 -1.07 10.30
CA THR A 101 -0.39 -0.48 10.07
C THR A 101 -0.26 0.76 10.97
N PRO A 102 0.78 0.87 11.82
CA PRO A 102 0.94 2.00 12.73
C PRO A 102 0.91 3.34 11.98
N GLY A 103 -0.04 4.22 12.33
CA GLY A 103 -0.24 5.53 11.69
C GLY A 103 -1.03 5.53 10.38
N ALA A 104 -1.50 4.39 9.87
CA ALA A 104 -2.22 4.34 8.61
C ALA A 104 -3.58 5.06 8.65
N VAL A 105 -4.32 4.99 9.77
CA VAL A 105 -5.61 5.68 9.94
C VAL A 105 -5.45 7.20 9.84
N ASP A 106 -4.42 7.74 10.49
CA ASP A 106 -4.12 9.18 10.46
C ASP A 106 -3.63 9.60 9.07
N PHE A 107 -2.78 8.77 8.45
CA PHE A 107 -2.27 9.03 7.11
C PHE A 107 -3.39 9.01 6.06
N GLU A 108 -4.25 7.98 6.04
CA GLU A 108 -5.46 7.89 5.21
C GLU A 108 -6.35 9.13 5.37
N SER A 109 -6.62 9.52 6.64
CA SER A 109 -7.43 10.70 6.94
C SER A 109 -6.79 11.99 6.41
N SER A 110 -5.46 12.12 6.51
CA SER A 110 -4.73 13.31 6.06
C SER A 110 -4.76 13.53 4.55
N ILE A 111 -4.98 12.46 3.77
CA ILE A 111 -5.06 12.51 2.30
C ILE A 111 -6.49 12.37 1.77
N GLY A 112 -7.49 12.40 2.65
CA GLY A 112 -8.90 12.51 2.31
C GLY A 112 -9.69 11.19 2.30
N GLY A 113 -9.08 10.06 2.71
CA GLY A 113 -9.75 8.74 2.70
C GLY A 113 -10.66 8.48 3.90
N LYS A 114 -10.77 9.41 4.85
CA LYS A 114 -11.53 9.21 6.08
C LYS A 114 -12.98 8.81 5.79
N GLY A 115 -13.34 7.58 6.14
CA GLY A 115 -14.70 7.07 6.04
C GLY A 115 -15.12 6.65 4.61
N ALA A 116 -14.18 6.55 3.67
CA ALA A 116 -14.47 6.19 2.28
C ALA A 116 -14.80 4.70 2.08
N GLY A 117 -14.50 3.85 3.06
CA GLY A 117 -14.69 2.39 2.96
C GLY A 117 -13.56 1.69 2.21
N PHE A 118 -13.56 0.35 2.21
CA PHE A 118 -12.41 -0.44 1.74
C PHE A 118 -12.70 -1.34 0.52
N PRO A 119 -11.74 -1.53 -0.40
CA PRO A 119 -10.45 -0.83 -0.41
C PRO A 119 -10.63 0.66 -0.79
N TRP A 120 -9.82 1.54 -0.23
CA TRP A 120 -9.73 2.92 -0.69
C TRP A 120 -8.40 3.11 -1.42
N LEU A 121 -8.44 3.60 -2.66
CA LEU A 121 -7.28 3.66 -3.53
C LEU A 121 -6.86 5.10 -3.74
N VAL A 122 -5.55 5.33 -3.75
CA VAL A 122 -4.96 6.61 -4.10
C VAL A 122 -3.72 6.41 -4.95
N MET A 123 -3.64 7.15 -6.06
CA MET A 123 -2.43 7.24 -6.85
C MET A 123 -1.69 8.51 -6.44
N LEU A 124 -0.48 8.33 -5.91
CA LEU A 124 0.40 9.40 -5.45
C LEU A 124 1.54 9.59 -6.46
N ASP A 125 2.09 10.80 -6.54
CA ASP A 125 3.36 11.01 -7.23
C ASP A 125 4.54 10.38 -6.45
N ALA A 126 5.73 10.36 -7.05
CA ALA A 126 6.96 9.86 -6.39
C ALA A 126 7.37 10.66 -5.13
N GLY A 127 6.75 11.83 -4.91
CA GLY A 127 6.87 12.64 -3.71
C GLY A 127 5.83 12.29 -2.63
N GLY A 128 4.91 11.36 -2.88
CA GLY A 128 3.84 10.98 -1.97
C GLY A 128 2.65 11.93 -1.97
N LYS A 129 2.55 12.85 -2.94
CA LYS A 129 1.40 13.76 -3.07
C LYS A 129 0.28 13.11 -3.87
N PRO A 130 -0.99 13.18 -3.44
CA PRO A 130 -2.13 12.68 -4.21
C PRO A 130 -2.28 13.31 -5.60
N ILE A 131 -2.43 12.45 -6.61
CA ILE A 131 -2.82 12.81 -7.98
C ILE A 131 -4.33 12.61 -8.15
N VAL A 132 -4.84 11.44 -7.73
CA VAL A 132 -6.24 11.05 -7.87
C VAL A 132 -6.60 9.94 -6.86
N THR A 133 -7.83 9.94 -6.36
CA THR A 133 -8.37 8.93 -5.42
C THR A 133 -9.46 8.09 -6.10
N SER A 134 -9.84 6.98 -5.47
CA SER A 134 -10.97 6.15 -5.88
C SER A 134 -12.33 6.81 -5.63
N ASP A 135 -12.40 8.03 -5.12
CA ASP A 135 -13.65 8.77 -4.93
C ASP A 135 -14.14 9.35 -6.26
N ARG A 136 -14.93 8.56 -7.00
CA ARG A 136 -15.54 9.01 -8.25
C ARG A 136 -16.57 10.10 -7.97
N PRO A 137 -16.74 11.10 -8.85
CA PRO A 137 -17.87 12.01 -8.78
C PRO A 137 -19.20 11.23 -8.78
N ASP A 138 -20.07 11.55 -7.83
CA ASP A 138 -21.40 10.99 -7.71
C ASP A 138 -22.35 12.03 -7.11
N PRO A 139 -23.07 12.81 -7.93
CA PRO A 139 -23.97 13.85 -7.43
C PRO A 139 -25.13 13.32 -6.57
N LYS A 140 -25.37 12.00 -6.56
CA LYS A 140 -26.43 11.37 -5.77
C LYS A 140 -25.94 10.92 -4.39
N SER A 141 -24.63 10.82 -4.18
CA SER A 141 -24.06 10.46 -2.88
C SER A 141 -23.90 11.69 -1.98
N GLU A 142 -23.84 11.43 -0.67
CA GLU A 142 -23.47 12.46 0.29
C GLU A 142 -22.05 12.96 0.00
N GLY A 143 -21.86 14.28 -0.05
CA GLY A 143 -20.57 14.89 -0.42
C GLY A 143 -20.24 14.87 -1.92
N GLY A 144 -21.12 14.35 -2.78
CA GLY A 144 -20.98 14.42 -4.23
C GLY A 144 -19.93 13.48 -4.82
N LYS A 145 -19.44 12.53 -4.02
CA LYS A 145 -18.44 11.52 -4.42
C LYS A 145 -18.72 10.17 -3.77
N ASN A 146 -18.30 9.10 -4.41
CA ASN A 146 -18.40 7.75 -3.86
C ASN A 146 -17.11 6.96 -4.15
N ASN A 147 -16.63 6.19 -3.18
CA ASN A 147 -15.48 5.33 -3.39
C ASN A 147 -15.84 4.16 -4.33
N ILE A 148 -15.03 3.90 -5.34
CA ILE A 148 -15.23 2.79 -6.29
C ILE A 148 -14.78 1.42 -5.74
N GLY A 149 -14.03 1.37 -4.64
CA GLY A 149 -13.56 0.10 -4.08
C GLY A 149 -12.75 -0.75 -5.07
N TYR A 150 -13.02 -2.05 -5.10
CA TYR A 150 -12.66 -2.89 -6.23
C TYR A 150 -13.67 -2.64 -7.36
N PRO A 151 -13.25 -2.15 -8.54
CA PRO A 151 -14.19 -1.71 -9.58
C PRO A 151 -15.02 -2.88 -10.13
N VAL A 152 -16.35 -2.78 -10.06
CA VAL A 152 -17.29 -3.78 -10.60
C VAL A 152 -18.30 -3.14 -11.55
N ALA A 153 -18.94 -2.05 -11.14
CA ALA A 153 -19.91 -1.34 -11.97
C ALA A 153 -19.21 -0.62 -13.15
N PRO A 154 -19.87 -0.44 -14.31
CA PRO A 154 -19.26 0.24 -15.45
C PRO A 154 -18.63 1.59 -15.12
N GLU A 155 -19.33 2.43 -14.35
CA GLU A 155 -18.85 3.75 -13.92
C GLU A 155 -17.65 3.67 -12.94
N GLU A 156 -17.51 2.57 -12.20
CA GLU A 156 -16.36 2.33 -11.31
C GLU A 156 -15.14 1.95 -12.14
N VAL A 157 -15.32 1.06 -13.13
CA VAL A 157 -14.27 0.66 -14.07
C VAL A 157 -13.79 1.87 -14.88
N ASP A 158 -14.72 2.68 -15.37
CA ASP A 158 -14.41 3.90 -16.12
C ASP A 158 -13.64 4.89 -15.26
N TRP A 159 -14.01 5.05 -13.98
CA TRP A 159 -13.26 5.90 -13.05
C TRP A 159 -11.85 5.35 -12.78
N PHE A 160 -11.68 4.04 -12.59
CA PHE A 160 -10.35 3.46 -12.39
C PHE A 160 -9.45 3.69 -13.62
N VAL A 161 -9.99 3.58 -14.84
CA VAL A 161 -9.26 3.91 -16.07
C VAL A 161 -8.93 5.40 -16.16
N GLU A 162 -9.83 6.28 -15.71
CA GLU A 162 -9.55 7.71 -15.60
C GLU A 162 -8.44 8.01 -14.57
N MET A 163 -8.41 7.29 -13.44
CA MET A 163 -7.32 7.40 -12.47
C MET A 163 -5.98 7.05 -13.14
N LEU A 164 -5.93 5.93 -13.89
CA LEU A 164 -4.74 5.53 -14.65
C LEU A 164 -4.35 6.59 -15.70
N ARG A 165 -5.31 7.18 -16.43
CA ARG A 165 -5.03 8.24 -17.40
C ARG A 165 -4.35 9.45 -16.76
N ARG A 166 -4.75 9.81 -15.53
CA ARG A 166 -4.20 10.96 -14.80
C ARG A 166 -2.84 10.67 -14.19
N ALA A 167 -2.65 9.47 -13.64
CA ALA A 167 -1.48 9.14 -12.83
C ALA A 167 -0.45 8.25 -13.56
N ALA A 168 -0.74 7.77 -14.76
CA ALA A 168 0.17 6.92 -15.52
C ALA A 168 0.18 7.30 -17.02
N PRO A 169 0.64 8.53 -17.36
CA PRO A 169 0.68 9.00 -18.74
C PRO A 169 1.53 8.15 -19.69
N GLN A 170 2.37 7.25 -19.18
CA GLN A 170 3.15 6.27 -19.93
C GLN A 170 2.36 5.04 -20.38
N LEU A 171 1.19 4.77 -19.80
CA LEU A 171 0.31 3.69 -20.25
C LEU A 171 -0.44 4.15 -21.50
N ASN A 172 -0.33 3.37 -22.58
CA ASN A 172 -0.95 3.72 -23.84
C ASN A 172 -2.44 3.31 -23.88
N GLN A 173 -3.15 3.68 -24.95
CA GLN A 173 -4.57 3.38 -25.07
C GLN A 173 -4.88 1.86 -25.07
N GLN A 174 -3.97 1.02 -25.59
CA GLN A 174 -4.14 -0.43 -25.57
C GLN A 174 -4.03 -1.00 -24.15
N ASP A 175 -3.13 -0.45 -23.34
CA ASP A 175 -3.00 -0.81 -21.92
C ASP A 175 -4.28 -0.48 -21.15
N LEU A 176 -4.78 0.76 -21.30
CA LEU A 176 -6.02 1.21 -20.65
C LEU A 176 -7.22 0.36 -21.08
N THR A 177 -7.31 0.03 -22.37
CA THR A 177 -8.37 -0.84 -22.90
C THR A 177 -8.27 -2.26 -22.35
N SER A 178 -7.04 -2.77 -22.16
CA SER A 178 -6.82 -4.11 -21.59
C SER A 178 -7.25 -4.17 -20.13
N VAL A 179 -6.96 -3.14 -19.33
CA VAL A 179 -7.42 -3.04 -17.94
C VAL A 179 -8.94 -2.96 -17.86
N HIS A 180 -9.56 -2.09 -18.68
CA HIS A 180 -11.02 -1.95 -18.75
C HIS A 180 -11.70 -3.28 -19.07
N ALA A 181 -11.24 -3.95 -20.13
CA ALA A 181 -11.80 -5.23 -20.57
C ALA A 181 -11.62 -6.33 -19.51
N TRP A 182 -10.47 -6.37 -18.83
CA TRP A 182 -10.20 -7.36 -17.79
C TRP A 182 -11.17 -7.23 -16.62
N LEU A 183 -11.39 -5.99 -16.13
CA LEU A 183 -12.32 -5.69 -15.03
C LEU A 183 -13.76 -5.99 -15.44
N THR A 184 -14.18 -5.50 -16.61
CA THR A 184 -15.53 -5.71 -17.14
C THR A 184 -15.87 -7.20 -17.31
N ALA A 185 -14.94 -8.00 -17.83
CA ALA A 185 -15.14 -9.44 -18.03
C ALA A 185 -15.34 -10.20 -16.71
N ARG A 186 -14.84 -9.66 -15.58
CA ARG A 186 -14.91 -10.27 -14.26
C ARG A 186 -15.96 -9.64 -13.34
N ALA A 187 -16.68 -8.62 -13.82
CA ALA A 187 -17.77 -7.98 -13.09
C ALA A 187 -19.07 -8.81 -13.09
N ALA A 188 -19.41 -9.47 -14.21
CA ALA A 188 -20.69 -10.15 -14.39
C ALA A 188 -21.02 -11.21 -13.30
N PRO A 189 -20.08 -12.03 -12.80
CA PRO A 189 -20.36 -12.93 -11.69
C PRO A 189 -20.65 -12.22 -10.36
N LEU A 190 -20.09 -11.03 -10.14
CA LEU A 190 -20.19 -10.28 -8.88
C LEU A 190 -21.49 -9.47 -8.80
N LEU A 191 -22.07 -9.11 -9.94
CA LEU A 191 -23.35 -8.39 -10.02
C LEU A 191 -24.59 -9.30 -9.96
N ARG A 192 -24.39 -10.63 -9.94
CA ARG A 192 -25.48 -11.60 -9.84
C ARG A 192 -25.79 -11.90 -8.37
N HIS A 193 -26.32 -10.91 -7.66
CA HIS A 193 -26.86 -11.07 -6.30
C HIS A 193 -28.19 -10.33 -6.18
#